data_AF-A0A2K2FWX1-F1
#
_entry.id   AF-A0A2K2FWX1-F1
#
_cell.length_a   1.000
_cell.length_b   1.000
_cell.length_c   1.000
_cell.angle_alpha   90.00
_cell.angle_beta   90.00
_cell.angle_gamma   90.00
#
_symmetry.space_group_name_H-M   'P 1'
#
loop_
_entity.id
_entity.type
_entity.pdbx_description
1 polymer ?
#
loop_
_entity_poly.entity_id
_entity_poly.type
_entity_poly.pdbx_seq_one_letter_code
_entity_poly.pdbx_strand_id
1 'polypeptide(L)'
;MLLDVTVPASRLPMVMAAAAVPLAARTASAAEPAAPADRDRLYPFYLPMGGLRAPAATFRIRCEASRAAGHEVYQGRSPDSYGGPIEGGYELIYEAQDAQGRPCVYPFAPSLPQVGGPVQGTQYILRSSNPGARVAFRTGDEWATVDLRLFNIAAQRVHFEMRDIELDFPGAIQAKGALHLEVTGTQAPGLFTAVVRRAKIYGGKNALFVPNGQTMLYVEDSDIAGNVGTNTDQEHTTYINGTLVSHFRDTKFHGQRAWENTASGHQLKDKAYLRVYENVTVSNVPQSSPPSAMPLIDASAFGFTWSDGLRIERVAPLQAPRDALVDLRTDIRYGEPGNYPWPVIGSPGWQMPPSPLDALDRVYLSVFLNTSVKSFRTEPYVFALRPTGTTPGTDGYHVEGSEAPRAQQRYVSLAFGTGGNLERVYSPEGWTYADPDLPAGSEWVLDRSKFIRHALALIGR
;
A
#
# COMPACT_ATOMS: atom_id res chain seq x y z
N MET A 1 -86.51 6.74 -4.08
CA MET A 1 -85.82 6.76 -2.78
C MET A 1 -84.34 6.58 -3.07
N LEU A 2 -83.61 7.69 -3.19
CA LEU A 2 -82.16 7.75 -3.38
C LEU A 2 -81.51 7.73 -2.00
N LEU A 3 -80.46 6.93 -1.82
CA LEU A 3 -79.50 7.08 -0.74
C LEU A 3 -78.11 7.21 -1.37
N ASP A 4 -77.58 8.41 -1.29
CA ASP A 4 -76.18 8.77 -1.51
C ASP A 4 -75.31 8.10 -0.44
N VAL A 5 -74.24 7.42 -0.86
CA VAL A 5 -73.12 7.07 0.01
C VAL A 5 -71.83 7.50 -0.69
N THR A 6 -71.33 8.65 -0.26
CA THR A 6 -69.98 9.16 -0.54
C THR A 6 -68.93 8.31 0.17
N VAL A 7 -67.98 7.76 -0.58
CA VAL A 7 -66.76 7.11 -0.08
C VAL A 7 -65.66 8.16 0.10
N PRO A 8 -64.97 8.27 1.26
CA PRO A 8 -63.84 9.16 1.40
C PRO A 8 -62.59 8.55 0.75
N ALA A 9 -61.88 9.37 -0.04
CA ALA A 9 -60.58 9.03 -0.60
C ALA A 9 -59.53 8.91 0.51
N SER A 10 -58.99 7.71 0.69
CA SER A 10 -57.85 7.43 1.57
C SER A 10 -56.62 8.21 1.11
N ARG A 11 -56.10 9.06 1.99
CA ARG A 11 -54.82 9.76 1.82
C ARG A 11 -53.67 8.75 1.92
N LEU A 12 -52.96 8.56 0.83
CA LEU A 12 -51.63 7.94 0.82
C LEU A 12 -50.64 8.86 1.58
N PRO A 13 -49.73 8.34 2.41
CA PRO A 13 -48.68 9.15 2.99
C PRO A 13 -47.67 9.50 1.88
N MET A 14 -47.52 10.80 1.68
CA MET A 14 -46.50 11.42 0.85
C MET A 14 -45.13 11.08 1.43
N VAL A 15 -44.41 10.15 0.77
CA VAL A 15 -43.00 9.89 1.08
C VAL A 15 -42.23 11.15 0.72
N MET A 16 -41.82 11.91 1.74
CA MET A 16 -40.88 13.00 1.57
C MET A 16 -39.56 12.40 1.10
N ALA A 17 -39.16 12.73 -0.11
CA ALA A 17 -37.79 12.53 -0.57
C ALA A 17 -36.86 13.28 0.39
N ALA A 18 -36.17 12.53 1.25
CA ALA A 18 -35.07 13.06 2.03
C ALA A 18 -34.00 13.53 1.03
N ALA A 19 -33.65 14.80 1.12
CA ALA A 19 -32.72 15.45 0.21
C ALA A 19 -31.38 14.70 0.21
N ALA A 20 -30.99 14.20 -0.97
CA ALA A 20 -29.64 13.77 -1.24
C ALA A 20 -28.68 14.92 -0.89
N VAL A 21 -27.74 14.66 0.01
CA VAL A 21 -26.65 15.59 0.29
C VAL A 21 -25.89 15.79 -1.03
N PRO A 22 -25.77 17.03 -1.56
CA PRO A 22 -25.11 17.23 -2.83
C PRO A 22 -23.64 16.86 -2.69
N LEU A 23 -23.15 16.08 -3.66
CA LEU A 23 -21.74 15.68 -3.86
C LEU A 23 -20.76 16.89 -3.95
N ALA A 24 -21.27 18.11 -3.94
CA ALA A 24 -20.54 19.36 -4.15
C ALA A 24 -19.88 19.96 -2.89
N ALA A 25 -20.01 19.36 -1.71
CA ALA A 25 -19.47 19.92 -0.46
C ALA A 25 -18.11 19.35 0.00
N ARG A 26 -17.42 18.53 -0.82
CA ARG A 26 -16.09 17.97 -0.52
C ARG A 26 -15.00 18.48 -1.46
N THR A 27 -14.82 19.80 -1.50
CA THR A 27 -13.58 20.40 -1.98
C THR A 27 -12.96 21.15 -0.83
N ALA A 28 -12.23 20.44 0.02
CA ALA A 28 -11.24 21.08 0.86
C ALA A 28 -10.24 21.75 -0.08
N SER A 29 -10.24 23.09 -0.05
CA SER A 29 -9.27 24.02 -0.64
C SER A 29 -7.98 23.32 -1.10
N ALA A 30 -7.82 23.18 -2.42
CA ALA A 30 -6.52 22.90 -3.02
C ALA A 30 -5.63 24.11 -2.73
N ALA A 31 -4.90 24.06 -1.61
CA ALA A 31 -3.78 24.94 -1.39
C ALA A 31 -2.84 24.82 -2.60
N GLU A 32 -2.32 25.95 -3.06
CA GLU A 32 -1.30 26.03 -4.11
C GLU A 32 -0.22 24.96 -3.84
N PRO A 33 0.21 24.16 -4.84
CA PRO A 33 1.08 23.03 -4.58
C PRO A 33 2.38 23.55 -3.97
N ALA A 34 2.59 23.25 -2.69
CA ALA A 34 3.81 23.59 -2.00
C ALA A 34 5.02 23.12 -2.84
N ALA A 35 6.08 23.92 -2.87
CA ALA A 35 7.27 23.58 -3.63
C ALA A 35 7.75 22.17 -3.22
N PRO A 36 8.36 21.37 -4.13
CA PRO A 36 8.77 20.00 -3.79
C PRO A 36 9.58 19.90 -2.50
N ALA A 37 10.47 20.87 -2.25
CA ALA A 37 11.26 20.94 -1.02
C ALA A 37 10.44 21.19 0.26
N ASP A 38 9.30 21.89 0.17
CA ASP A 38 8.40 22.10 1.30
C ASP A 38 7.58 20.83 1.58
N ARG A 39 7.17 20.13 0.53
CA ARG A 39 6.47 18.84 0.63
C ARG A 39 7.32 17.75 1.28
N ASP A 40 8.63 17.77 1.05
CA ASP A 40 9.58 16.80 1.64
C ASP A 40 9.58 16.78 3.18
N ARG A 41 9.09 17.84 3.82
CA ARG A 41 9.00 17.94 5.29
C ARG A 41 7.63 17.54 5.83
N LEU A 42 6.66 17.27 4.96
CA LEU A 42 5.30 16.92 5.34
C LEU A 42 5.15 15.40 5.40
N TYR A 43 4.82 14.91 6.58
CA TYR A 43 4.54 13.50 6.80
C TYR A 43 3.08 13.33 7.28
N PRO A 44 2.44 12.18 7.02
CA PRO A 44 1.14 11.89 7.60
C PRO A 44 1.18 12.03 9.12
N PHE A 45 0.12 12.57 9.73
CA PHE A 45 0.09 12.89 11.17
C PHE A 45 0.34 11.70 12.11
N TYR A 46 0.18 10.48 11.60
CA TYR A 46 0.37 9.22 12.31
C TYR A 46 1.73 8.57 12.04
N LEU A 47 2.56 9.16 11.17
CA LEU A 47 3.94 8.73 10.96
C LEU A 47 4.83 9.51 11.94
N PRO A 48 5.30 8.89 13.04
CA PRO A 48 5.99 9.63 14.10
C PRO A 48 7.44 9.89 13.67
N MET A 49 7.73 11.14 13.32
CA MET A 49 9.09 11.58 12.96
C MET A 49 9.91 12.04 14.17
N GLY A 50 9.29 12.14 15.35
CA GLY A 50 9.96 12.53 16.59
C GLY A 50 10.97 11.47 17.07
N GLY A 51 12.10 11.94 17.63
CA GLY A 51 13.16 11.06 18.16
C GLY A 51 14.19 10.59 17.13
N LEU A 52 14.00 10.93 15.85
CA LEU A 52 15.00 10.76 14.80
C LEU A 52 16.07 11.86 14.88
N ARG A 53 17.33 11.52 14.60
CA ARG A 53 18.47 12.43 14.53
C ARG A 53 18.90 12.62 13.10
N ALA A 54 19.44 13.80 12.76
CA ALA A 54 20.02 14.01 11.44
C ALA A 54 21.08 12.94 11.14
N PRO A 55 21.21 12.49 9.86
CA PRO A 55 22.25 11.55 9.47
C PRO A 55 23.65 12.03 9.91
N ALA A 56 24.46 11.11 10.42
CA ALA A 56 25.82 11.42 10.88
C ALA A 56 26.80 11.70 9.71
N ALA A 57 26.49 11.19 8.53
CA ALA A 57 27.29 11.37 7.32
C ALA A 57 26.42 11.87 6.15
N THR A 58 26.96 12.78 5.35
CA THR A 58 26.35 13.20 4.07
C THR A 58 27.37 13.03 2.97
N PHE A 59 26.97 12.29 1.93
CA PHE A 59 27.79 11.97 0.78
C PHE A 59 27.16 12.59 -0.46
N ARG A 60 27.94 13.37 -1.21
CA ARG A 60 27.52 13.95 -2.50
C ARG A 60 28.17 13.17 -3.63
N ILE A 61 27.40 12.69 -4.58
CA ILE A 61 27.84 11.83 -5.66
C ILE A 61 27.80 12.61 -6.97
N ARG A 62 28.94 12.70 -7.66
CA ARG A 62 29.11 13.50 -8.87
C ARG A 62 28.59 12.74 -10.09
N CYS A 63 27.74 13.36 -10.91
CA CYS A 63 27.11 12.68 -12.05
C CYS A 63 28.16 12.18 -13.06
N GLU A 64 28.92 13.11 -13.67
CA GLU A 64 29.84 12.76 -14.75
C GLU A 64 30.97 11.83 -14.33
N ALA A 65 31.54 12.08 -13.15
CA ALA A 65 32.62 11.26 -12.63
C ALA A 65 32.14 9.83 -12.34
N SER A 66 30.94 9.67 -11.77
CA SER A 66 30.38 8.35 -11.49
C SER A 66 30.01 7.59 -12.77
N ARG A 67 29.46 8.30 -13.77
CA ARG A 67 29.17 7.71 -15.09
C ARG A 67 30.43 7.19 -15.77
N ALA A 68 31.51 7.96 -15.74
CA ALA A 68 32.80 7.56 -16.30
C ALA A 68 33.44 6.39 -15.54
N ALA A 69 33.26 6.33 -14.22
CA ALA A 69 33.86 5.32 -13.36
C ALA A 69 33.03 4.02 -13.28
N GLY A 70 31.74 4.05 -13.61
CA GLY A 70 30.82 2.93 -13.46
C GLY A 70 30.44 2.60 -12.02
N HIS A 71 30.73 3.50 -11.06
CA HIS A 71 30.38 3.40 -9.64
C HIS A 71 30.31 4.80 -9.02
N GLU A 72 29.85 4.94 -7.77
CA GLU A 72 29.76 6.25 -7.10
C GLU A 72 31.13 6.92 -6.94
N VAL A 73 31.26 8.11 -7.52
CA VAL A 73 32.39 9.01 -7.26
C VAL A 73 31.93 10.15 -6.36
N TYR A 74 32.50 10.20 -5.16
CA TYR A 74 32.12 11.11 -4.09
C TYR A 74 32.83 12.46 -4.21
N GLN A 75 32.09 13.54 -3.97
CA GLN A 75 32.64 14.86 -3.75
C GLN A 75 33.16 14.97 -2.31
N GLY A 76 34.47 14.84 -2.14
CA GLY A 76 35.13 14.91 -0.84
C GLY A 76 35.25 13.53 -0.19
N ARG A 77 34.73 13.37 1.03
CA ARG A 77 34.82 12.10 1.76
C ARG A 77 33.95 11.03 1.10
N SER A 78 34.50 9.83 0.94
CA SER A 78 33.76 8.61 0.60
C SER A 78 33.42 7.80 1.86
N PRO A 79 32.47 6.84 1.79
CA PRO A 79 32.20 5.93 2.90
C PRO A 79 33.45 5.22 3.44
N ASP A 80 34.38 4.82 2.56
CA ASP A 80 35.62 4.13 2.96
C ASP A 80 36.52 4.97 3.88
N SER A 81 36.40 6.30 3.82
CA SER A 81 37.17 7.20 4.70
C SER A 81 36.79 7.12 6.19
N TYR A 82 35.70 6.43 6.52
CA TYR A 82 35.26 6.21 7.91
C TYR A 82 36.01 5.04 8.60
N GLY A 83 36.81 4.26 7.87
CA GLY A 83 37.62 3.18 8.45
C GLY A 83 36.81 2.01 9.03
N GLY A 84 35.53 1.93 8.69
CA GLY A 84 34.59 0.92 9.18
C GLY A 84 33.13 1.25 8.83
N PRO A 85 32.17 0.46 9.33
CA PRO A 85 30.75 0.73 9.15
C PRO A 85 30.34 2.10 9.71
N ILE A 86 29.37 2.75 9.06
CA ILE A 86 28.88 4.07 9.45
C ILE A 86 27.89 3.93 10.60
N GLU A 87 28.22 4.54 11.73
CA GLU A 87 27.30 4.70 12.86
C GLU A 87 26.46 5.97 12.72
N GLY A 88 25.21 5.95 13.18
CA GLY A 88 24.36 7.14 13.23
C GLY A 88 23.59 7.48 11.94
N GLY A 89 23.72 6.67 10.88
CA GLY A 89 22.99 6.85 9.61
C GLY A 89 23.68 7.78 8.61
N TYR A 90 23.15 7.83 7.38
CA TYR A 90 23.76 8.57 6.27
C TYR A 90 22.73 9.16 5.30
N GLU A 91 23.17 10.17 4.55
CA GLU A 91 22.45 10.76 3.42
C GLU A 91 23.31 10.64 2.15
N LEU A 92 22.78 10.00 1.11
CA LEU A 92 23.36 9.97 -0.24
C LEU A 92 22.62 10.98 -1.12
N ILE A 93 23.37 11.93 -1.68
CA ILE A 93 22.86 12.99 -2.55
C ILE A 93 23.47 12.84 -3.94
N TYR A 94 22.67 12.42 -4.90
CA TYR A 94 23.08 12.24 -6.30
C TYR A 94 22.84 13.50 -7.11
N GLU A 95 23.82 13.92 -7.89
CA GLU A 95 23.65 15.07 -8.78
C GLU A 95 22.54 14.84 -9.81
N ALA A 96 21.55 15.73 -9.78
CA ALA A 96 20.36 15.66 -10.63
C ALA A 96 20.68 15.75 -12.13
N GLN A 97 21.75 16.46 -12.49
CA GLN A 97 22.05 16.83 -13.87
C GLN A 97 23.51 16.59 -14.23
N ASP A 98 23.74 16.28 -15.49
CA ASP A 98 25.05 16.21 -16.12
C ASP A 98 25.62 17.62 -16.42
N ALA A 99 26.84 17.71 -16.95
CA ALA A 99 27.47 19.00 -17.22
C ALA A 99 26.76 19.80 -18.33
N GLN A 100 25.84 19.18 -19.07
CA GLN A 100 25.00 19.81 -20.10
C GLN A 100 23.58 20.12 -19.60
N GLY A 101 23.31 19.95 -18.30
CA GLY A 101 22.01 20.24 -17.69
C GLY A 101 20.93 19.17 -17.94
N ARG A 102 21.27 18.02 -18.51
CA ARG A 102 20.33 16.91 -18.74
C ARG A 102 20.20 16.04 -17.50
N PRO A 103 19.07 15.37 -17.26
CA PRO A 103 18.91 14.45 -16.14
C PRO A 103 20.03 13.41 -16.09
N CYS A 104 20.63 13.21 -14.91
CA CYS A 104 21.69 12.24 -14.74
C CYS A 104 21.15 10.79 -14.80
N VAL A 105 21.85 9.93 -15.53
CA VAL A 105 21.61 8.49 -15.57
C VAL A 105 22.87 7.76 -15.13
N TYR A 106 22.82 7.13 -13.97
CA TYR A 106 23.89 6.35 -13.38
C TYR A 106 23.83 4.89 -13.89
N PRO A 107 24.93 4.32 -14.42
CA PRO A 107 24.93 3.01 -15.07
C PRO A 107 25.09 1.82 -14.11
N PHE A 108 24.72 2.00 -12.84
CA PHE A 108 24.89 1.03 -11.75
C PHE A 108 23.72 1.15 -10.77
N ALA A 109 23.59 0.22 -9.82
CA ALA A 109 22.63 0.33 -8.72
C ALA A 109 23.25 1.11 -7.54
N PRO A 110 22.49 1.94 -6.81
CA PRO A 110 23.00 2.64 -5.63
C PRO A 110 23.62 1.68 -4.61
N SER A 111 24.88 1.91 -4.26
CA SER A 111 25.57 1.18 -3.20
C SER A 111 25.29 1.82 -1.84
N LEU A 112 24.62 1.07 -0.94
CA LEU A 112 24.37 1.52 0.42
C LEU A 112 25.59 1.26 1.31
N PRO A 113 26.13 2.27 2.02
CA PRO A 113 27.21 2.06 2.98
C PRO A 113 26.84 1.03 4.06
N GLN A 114 27.84 0.26 4.50
CA GLN A 114 27.67 -0.64 5.65
C GLN A 114 27.34 0.18 6.90
N VAL A 115 26.38 -0.33 7.68
CA VAL A 115 25.89 0.30 8.91
C VAL A 115 26.52 -0.39 10.12
N GLY A 116 26.93 0.42 11.11
CA GLY A 116 27.46 -0.05 12.39
C GLY A 116 26.76 0.54 13.59
N GLY A 117 27.05 -0.03 14.76
CA GLY A 117 26.65 0.52 16.05
C GLY A 117 25.14 0.51 16.32
N PRO A 118 24.69 1.20 17.39
CA PRO A 118 23.28 1.36 17.71
C PRO A 118 22.52 2.16 16.64
N VAL A 119 21.35 1.67 16.24
CA VAL A 119 20.51 2.28 15.19
C VAL A 119 19.38 3.16 15.75
N GLN A 120 19.29 3.31 17.07
CA GLN A 120 18.25 4.11 17.71
C GLN A 120 18.26 5.55 17.17
N GLY A 121 17.16 5.98 16.57
CA GLY A 121 16.96 7.33 16.02
C GLY A 121 17.74 7.61 14.73
N THR A 122 18.27 6.61 14.02
CA THR A 122 19.05 6.84 12.79
C THR A 122 18.17 6.99 11.55
N GLN A 123 18.72 7.69 10.55
CA GLN A 123 18.08 7.93 9.27
C GLN A 123 19.01 7.51 8.12
N TYR A 124 18.44 6.86 7.11
CA TYR A 124 19.11 6.47 5.87
C TYR A 124 18.37 7.11 4.69
N ILE A 125 19.00 8.07 4.04
CA ILE A 125 18.33 8.92 3.04
C ILE A 125 19.04 8.79 1.70
N LEU A 126 18.30 8.47 0.63
CA LEU A 126 18.76 8.51 -0.76
C LEU A 126 17.95 9.53 -1.53
N ARG A 127 18.62 10.49 -2.18
CA ARG A 127 17.92 11.51 -2.96
C ARG A 127 18.71 12.15 -4.08
N SER A 128 17.96 12.78 -4.98
CA SER A 128 18.48 13.78 -5.90
C SER A 128 18.98 15.04 -5.17
N SER A 129 19.96 15.72 -5.76
CA SER A 129 20.47 17.02 -5.32
C SER A 129 19.47 18.15 -5.57
N ASN A 130 18.51 17.96 -6.48
CA ASN A 130 17.50 18.94 -6.84
C ASN A 130 16.08 18.38 -6.57
N PRO A 131 15.36 18.85 -5.53
CA PRO A 131 14.02 18.38 -5.20
C PRO A 131 13.05 18.48 -6.37
N GLY A 132 12.34 17.38 -6.66
CA GLY A 132 11.43 17.27 -7.80
C GLY A 132 12.09 16.91 -9.14
N ALA A 133 13.42 16.85 -9.21
CA ALA A 133 14.15 16.41 -10.38
C ALA A 133 14.76 15.02 -10.14
N ARG A 134 14.15 14.00 -10.77
CA ARG A 134 14.59 12.60 -10.63
C ARG A 134 15.97 12.34 -11.23
N VAL A 135 16.79 11.57 -10.52
CA VAL A 135 17.94 10.86 -11.10
C VAL A 135 17.56 9.43 -11.43
N ALA A 136 18.13 8.86 -12.49
CA ALA A 136 17.88 7.47 -12.87
C ALA A 136 19.11 6.59 -12.62
N PHE A 137 18.88 5.39 -12.12
CA PHE A 137 19.84 4.29 -12.05
C PHE A 137 19.38 3.22 -13.01
N ARG A 138 20.22 2.90 -14.00
CA ARG A 138 19.89 1.93 -15.03
C ARG A 138 21.04 0.97 -15.26
N THR A 139 20.80 -0.30 -15.01
CA THR A 139 21.79 -1.36 -15.19
C THR A 139 21.12 -2.69 -15.57
N GLY A 140 21.86 -3.51 -16.32
CA GLY A 140 21.48 -4.88 -16.66
C GLY A 140 21.96 -5.93 -15.65
N ASP A 141 22.58 -5.52 -14.55
CA ASP A 141 23.07 -6.43 -13.51
C ASP A 141 21.91 -7.22 -12.88
N GLU A 142 22.09 -8.55 -12.83
CA GLU A 142 21.11 -9.48 -12.29
C GLU A 142 20.85 -9.31 -10.78
N TRP A 143 21.79 -8.68 -10.07
CA TRP A 143 21.74 -8.44 -8.63
C TRP A 143 21.42 -6.97 -8.27
N ALA A 144 21.14 -6.11 -9.25
CA ALA A 144 20.87 -4.70 -9.00
C ALA A 144 19.70 -4.48 -8.03
N THR A 145 19.97 -3.74 -6.95
CA THR A 145 19.01 -3.45 -5.89
C THR A 145 19.47 -2.25 -5.06
N VAL A 146 18.53 -1.55 -4.43
CA VAL A 146 18.77 -0.74 -3.24
C VAL A 146 18.36 -1.57 -2.03
N ASP A 147 19.33 -1.94 -1.20
CA ASP A 147 19.15 -2.95 -0.16
C ASP A 147 19.52 -2.44 1.24
N LEU A 148 18.51 -2.06 2.04
CA LEU A 148 18.70 -1.72 3.44
C LEU A 148 18.39 -2.95 4.30
N ARG A 149 19.43 -3.54 4.89
CA ARG A 149 19.32 -4.72 5.76
C ARG A 149 19.70 -4.37 7.18
N LEU A 150 18.73 -4.46 8.08
CA LEU A 150 18.94 -4.22 9.52
C LEU A 150 18.20 -5.31 10.30
N PHE A 151 18.93 -6.00 11.17
CA PHE A 151 18.40 -7.13 11.92
C PHE A 151 18.39 -6.81 13.41
N ASN A 152 17.47 -7.44 14.15
CA ASN A 152 17.39 -7.34 15.61
C ASN A 152 17.26 -5.90 16.11
N ILE A 153 16.48 -5.07 15.41
CA ILE A 153 16.26 -3.66 15.78
C ILE A 153 15.62 -3.53 17.17
N ALA A 154 14.82 -4.52 17.58
CA ALA A 154 14.08 -4.53 18.84
C ALA A 154 13.23 -3.25 18.98
N ALA A 155 13.32 -2.56 20.11
CA ALA A 155 12.55 -1.36 20.41
C ALA A 155 13.14 -0.07 19.80
N GLN A 156 14.10 -0.16 18.88
CA GLN A 156 14.74 1.02 18.32
C GLN A 156 13.88 1.71 17.24
N ARG A 157 14.13 3.01 17.03
CA ARG A 157 13.51 3.84 15.98
C ARG A 157 14.46 3.99 14.80
N VAL A 158 14.02 3.62 13.61
CA VAL A 158 14.80 3.76 12.38
C VAL A 158 13.95 4.36 11.27
N HIS A 159 14.57 5.18 10.44
CA HIS A 159 13.93 5.79 9.29
C HIS A 159 14.72 5.57 8.00
N PHE A 160 14.00 5.24 6.93
CA PHE A 160 14.49 5.22 5.57
C PHE A 160 13.69 6.21 4.73
N GLU A 161 14.37 7.02 3.91
CA GLU A 161 13.72 7.87 2.92
C GLU A 161 14.41 7.76 1.56
N MET A 162 13.63 7.51 0.52
CA MET A 162 14.08 7.60 -0.88
C MET A 162 13.21 8.62 -1.61
N ARG A 163 13.82 9.65 -2.20
CA ARG A 163 13.07 10.67 -2.94
C ARG A 163 13.75 11.14 -4.22
N ASP A 164 12.95 11.38 -5.26
CA ASP A 164 13.43 11.79 -6.57
C ASP A 164 14.44 10.80 -7.18
N ILE A 165 14.18 9.49 -7.00
CA ILE A 165 15.01 8.39 -7.51
C ILE A 165 14.20 7.53 -8.47
N GLU A 166 14.77 7.21 -9.63
CA GLU A 166 14.28 6.19 -10.54
C GLU A 166 15.23 4.98 -10.55
N LEU A 167 14.71 3.81 -10.22
CA LEU A 167 15.37 2.51 -10.33
C LEU A 167 14.81 1.81 -11.58
N ASP A 168 15.65 1.59 -12.58
CA ASP A 168 15.33 0.92 -13.84
C ASP A 168 16.27 -0.28 -14.01
N PHE A 169 15.92 -1.42 -13.41
CA PHE A 169 16.77 -2.61 -13.37
C PHE A 169 16.17 -3.77 -14.20
N PRO A 170 16.17 -3.68 -15.55
CA PRO A 170 15.55 -4.67 -16.43
C PRO A 170 16.18 -6.07 -16.32
N GLY A 171 17.43 -6.17 -15.86
CA GLY A 171 18.15 -7.44 -15.71
C GLY A 171 18.03 -8.09 -14.34
N ALA A 172 17.48 -7.41 -13.32
CA ALA A 172 17.59 -7.79 -11.90
C ALA A 172 16.73 -9.00 -11.48
N ILE A 173 17.00 -10.17 -12.04
CA ILE A 173 16.23 -11.39 -11.81
C ILE A 173 16.58 -12.12 -10.50
N GLN A 174 17.71 -11.77 -9.85
CA GLN A 174 18.15 -12.43 -8.62
C GLN A 174 17.70 -11.69 -7.36
N ALA A 175 17.70 -10.35 -7.39
CA ALA A 175 17.33 -9.51 -6.26
C ALA A 175 15.87 -9.71 -5.84
N LYS A 176 15.59 -9.78 -4.54
CA LYS A 176 14.20 -9.90 -4.03
C LYS A 176 13.34 -8.66 -4.33
N GLY A 177 13.98 -7.49 -4.35
CA GLY A 177 13.39 -6.17 -4.51
C GLY A 177 14.29 -5.28 -5.36
N ALA A 178 13.77 -4.49 -6.30
CA ALA A 178 14.55 -3.34 -6.81
C ALA A 178 14.80 -2.34 -5.68
N LEU A 179 13.78 -2.10 -4.86
CA LEU A 179 13.93 -1.59 -3.50
C LEU A 179 13.62 -2.73 -2.50
N HIS A 180 14.65 -3.15 -1.78
CA HIS A 180 14.58 -4.22 -0.78
C HIS A 180 14.85 -3.65 0.61
N LEU A 181 13.80 -3.57 1.44
CA LEU A 181 13.91 -3.14 2.83
C LEU A 181 13.81 -4.40 3.70
N GLU A 182 14.93 -4.98 4.11
CA GLU A 182 14.96 -6.14 5.01
C GLU A 182 15.30 -5.67 6.43
N VAL A 183 14.32 -5.00 7.03
CA VAL A 183 14.39 -4.49 8.40
C VAL A 183 13.53 -5.35 9.31
N THR A 184 14.14 -6.23 10.10
CA THR A 184 13.41 -7.25 10.87
C THR A 184 13.68 -7.18 12.37
N GLY A 185 12.80 -7.80 13.15
CA GLY A 185 12.89 -7.84 14.61
C GLY A 185 12.51 -6.53 15.29
N THR A 186 11.82 -5.63 14.61
CA THR A 186 11.22 -4.43 15.23
C THR A 186 10.09 -4.86 16.17
N GLN A 187 10.09 -4.34 17.40
CA GLN A 187 9.09 -4.61 18.41
C GLN A 187 8.60 -3.29 19.00
N ALA A 188 7.34 -3.23 19.44
CA ALA A 188 6.86 -2.06 20.15
C ALA A 188 7.67 -1.86 21.46
N PRO A 189 8.02 -0.61 21.84
CA PRO A 189 7.60 0.65 21.24
C PRO A 189 8.49 1.13 20.08
N GLY A 190 9.40 0.34 19.52
CA GLY A 190 10.21 0.66 18.34
C GLY A 190 9.40 0.83 17.04
N LEU A 191 10.03 1.42 16.01
CA LEU A 191 9.46 1.56 14.67
C LEU A 191 10.55 1.46 13.63
N PHE A 192 10.20 0.88 12.50
CA PHE A 192 10.78 1.25 11.23
C PHE A 192 9.78 2.11 10.44
N THR A 193 10.24 3.26 9.95
CA THR A 193 9.47 4.12 9.03
C THR A 193 10.17 4.16 7.68
N ALA A 194 9.43 3.94 6.61
CA ALA A 194 9.95 3.99 5.25
C ALA A 194 9.11 4.97 4.42
N VAL A 195 9.78 5.93 3.79
CA VAL A 195 9.16 6.95 2.96
C VAL A 195 9.75 6.91 1.56
N VAL A 196 8.88 6.81 0.55
CA VAL A 196 9.26 6.83 -0.86
C VAL A 196 8.48 7.93 -1.56
N ARG A 197 9.15 8.88 -2.22
CA ARG A 197 8.49 10.05 -2.81
C ARG A 197 8.99 10.33 -4.21
N ARG A 198 8.06 10.63 -5.14
CA ARG A 198 8.41 11.04 -6.51
C ARG A 198 9.41 10.06 -7.15
N ALA A 199 9.20 8.77 -6.90
CA ALA A 199 10.11 7.72 -7.30
C ALA A 199 9.53 6.94 -8.48
N LYS A 200 10.42 6.28 -9.23
CA LYS A 200 10.02 5.19 -10.12
C LYS A 200 10.81 3.94 -9.77
N ILE A 201 10.15 2.80 -9.65
CA ILE A 201 10.80 1.55 -9.24
C ILE A 201 10.41 0.46 -10.22
N TYR A 202 11.41 -0.14 -10.87
CA TYR A 202 11.26 -1.24 -11.82
C TYR A 202 12.42 -2.22 -11.67
N GLY A 203 12.11 -3.52 -11.74
CA GLY A 203 13.08 -4.60 -11.60
C GLY A 203 12.92 -5.39 -10.31
N GLY A 204 13.88 -6.29 -10.04
CA GLY A 204 13.79 -7.26 -8.94
C GLY A 204 12.77 -8.37 -9.21
N LYS A 205 12.77 -9.38 -8.35
CA LYS A 205 11.68 -10.36 -8.23
C LYS A 205 10.39 -9.73 -7.72
N ASN A 206 10.52 -8.63 -6.98
CA ASN A 206 9.47 -7.66 -6.71
C ASN A 206 10.05 -6.27 -6.95
N ALA A 207 9.24 -5.29 -7.33
CA ALA A 207 9.74 -3.92 -7.45
C ALA A 207 10.00 -3.33 -6.06
N LEU A 208 9.02 -3.49 -5.16
CA LEU A 208 9.09 -3.04 -3.78
C LEU A 208 8.89 -4.22 -2.81
N PHE A 209 9.89 -4.48 -1.97
CA PHE A 209 9.81 -5.46 -0.90
C PHE A 209 9.95 -4.77 0.45
N VAL A 210 8.94 -4.93 1.32
CA VAL A 210 8.88 -4.30 2.65
C VAL A 210 8.59 -5.38 3.69
N PRO A 211 9.31 -5.38 4.83
CA PRO A 211 9.34 -6.50 5.75
C PRO A 211 8.13 -6.44 6.70
N ASN A 212 7.85 -7.56 7.36
CA ASN A 212 6.90 -7.62 8.46
C ASN A 212 7.43 -6.94 9.72
N GLY A 213 6.52 -6.57 10.63
CA GLY A 213 6.85 -6.02 11.94
C GLY A 213 6.22 -4.65 12.19
N GLN A 214 6.77 -3.92 13.16
CA GLN A 214 6.39 -2.55 13.50
C GLN A 214 6.96 -1.59 12.44
N THR A 215 6.42 -1.70 11.22
CA THR A 215 6.84 -0.97 10.03
C THR A 215 5.70 -0.10 9.52
N MET A 216 5.97 1.19 9.32
CA MET A 216 5.06 2.11 8.63
C MET A 216 5.67 2.55 7.30
N LEU A 217 4.98 2.24 6.20
CA LEU A 217 5.36 2.59 4.84
C LEU A 217 4.47 3.73 4.32
N TYR A 218 5.10 4.78 3.80
CA TYR A 218 4.42 5.86 3.08
C TYR A 218 5.04 6.03 1.69
N VAL A 219 4.23 5.92 0.63
CA VAL A 219 4.67 6.16 -0.75
C VAL A 219 3.79 7.22 -1.39
N GLU A 220 4.39 8.29 -1.91
CA GLU A 220 3.69 9.37 -2.61
C GLU A 220 4.24 9.71 -3.99
N ASP A 221 3.35 10.14 -4.89
CA ASP A 221 3.68 10.64 -6.22
C ASP A 221 4.59 9.70 -7.03
N SER A 222 4.43 8.39 -6.86
CA SER A 222 5.39 7.39 -7.36
C SER A 222 4.80 6.43 -8.39
N ASP A 223 5.69 5.83 -9.17
CA ASP A 223 5.37 4.86 -10.20
C ASP A 223 6.12 3.55 -9.94
N ILE A 224 5.40 2.51 -9.52
CA ILE A 224 5.97 1.20 -9.18
C ILE A 224 5.56 0.23 -10.29
N ALA A 225 6.51 -0.02 -11.18
CA ALA A 225 6.38 -0.89 -12.33
C ALA A 225 6.94 -2.29 -12.03
N GLY A 226 6.42 -3.29 -12.72
CA GLY A 226 6.54 -4.71 -12.37
C GLY A 226 7.93 -5.29 -12.16
N ASN A 227 7.92 -6.54 -11.70
CA ASN A 227 9.12 -7.35 -11.52
C ASN A 227 9.67 -7.90 -12.84
N VAL A 228 10.93 -8.34 -12.79
CA VAL A 228 11.62 -9.04 -13.88
C VAL A 228 11.92 -10.49 -13.53
N GLY A 229 11.49 -10.95 -12.35
CA GLY A 229 11.69 -12.31 -11.88
C GLY A 229 11.06 -13.38 -12.78
N THR A 230 11.34 -14.64 -12.45
CA THR A 230 10.96 -15.81 -13.26
C THR A 230 9.96 -16.73 -12.55
N ASN A 231 9.73 -16.55 -11.25
CA ASN A 231 8.75 -17.33 -10.49
C ASN A 231 7.40 -16.61 -10.43
N THR A 232 6.65 -16.71 -11.54
CA THR A 232 5.43 -15.93 -11.75
C THR A 232 4.32 -16.09 -10.70
N ASP A 233 4.27 -17.21 -9.96
CA ASP A 233 3.25 -17.45 -8.93
C ASP A 233 3.55 -16.75 -7.59
N GLN A 234 4.83 -16.62 -7.24
CA GLN A 234 5.26 -16.10 -5.93
C GLN A 234 5.71 -14.64 -5.97
N GLU A 235 5.99 -14.13 -7.16
CA GLU A 235 6.52 -12.80 -7.38
C GLU A 235 5.40 -11.80 -7.66
N HIS A 236 5.48 -10.61 -7.07
CA HIS A 236 4.47 -9.56 -7.16
C HIS A 236 5.13 -8.24 -7.56
N THR A 237 4.36 -7.22 -7.96
CA THR A 237 4.96 -5.89 -8.16
C THR A 237 5.36 -5.31 -6.80
N THR A 238 4.49 -5.43 -5.79
CA THR A 238 4.86 -5.18 -4.39
C THR A 238 4.68 -6.39 -3.52
N TYR A 239 5.58 -6.55 -2.55
CA TYR A 239 5.51 -7.53 -1.49
C TYR A 239 5.50 -6.84 -0.13
N ILE A 240 4.31 -6.62 0.42
CA ILE A 240 4.11 -5.94 1.71
C ILE A 240 3.34 -6.89 2.61
N ASN A 241 4.06 -7.57 3.50
CA ASN A 241 3.47 -8.54 4.41
C ASN A 241 3.69 -8.11 5.85
N GLY A 242 2.61 -8.05 6.65
CA GLY A 242 2.72 -7.97 8.11
C GLY A 242 3.28 -6.65 8.62
N THR A 243 3.23 -5.59 7.82
CA THR A 243 3.54 -4.23 8.26
C THR A 243 2.42 -3.66 9.13
N LEU A 244 2.73 -2.62 9.90
CA LEU A 244 1.75 -1.94 10.73
C LEU A 244 0.88 -0.99 9.90
N VAL A 245 1.49 -0.18 9.04
CA VAL A 245 0.79 0.76 8.16
C VAL A 245 1.38 0.72 6.76
N SER A 246 0.52 0.71 5.75
CA SER A 246 0.85 1.10 4.38
C SER A 246 -0.02 2.29 3.98
N HIS A 247 0.60 3.28 3.36
CA HIS A 247 -0.12 4.44 2.84
C HIS A 247 0.44 4.82 1.47
N PHE A 248 -0.42 4.75 0.47
CA PHE A 248 -0.11 5.15 -0.89
C PHE A 248 -0.95 6.37 -1.28
N ARG A 249 -0.28 7.41 -1.76
CA ARG A 249 -0.92 8.64 -2.21
C ARG A 249 -0.44 9.01 -3.61
N ASP A 250 -1.36 9.27 -4.54
CA ASP A 250 -1.00 9.72 -5.89
C ASP A 250 -0.02 8.73 -6.59
N THR A 251 -0.12 7.45 -6.25
CA THR A 251 0.83 6.39 -6.64
C THR A 251 0.21 5.43 -7.66
N LYS A 252 1.02 4.95 -8.60
CA LYS A 252 0.63 3.97 -9.61
C LYS A 252 1.37 2.65 -9.41
N PHE A 253 0.63 1.55 -9.55
CA PHE A 253 1.16 0.20 -9.58
C PHE A 253 0.80 -0.45 -10.91
N HIS A 254 1.78 -0.94 -11.65
CA HIS A 254 1.54 -1.70 -12.87
C HIS A 254 2.65 -2.71 -13.17
N GLY A 255 2.43 -3.57 -14.17
CA GLY A 255 3.57 -4.23 -14.81
C GLY A 255 3.88 -5.68 -14.43
N GLN A 256 3.08 -6.41 -13.65
CA GLN A 256 3.44 -7.78 -13.26
C GLN A 256 3.71 -8.70 -14.47
N ARG A 257 4.84 -9.41 -14.43
CA ARG A 257 5.15 -10.47 -15.39
C ARG A 257 4.22 -11.66 -15.24
N ALA A 258 3.45 -11.98 -16.29
CA ALA A 258 2.83 -13.28 -16.51
C ALA A 258 3.70 -14.19 -17.38
N TRP A 259 3.58 -15.51 -17.22
CA TRP A 259 4.26 -16.50 -18.07
C TRP A 259 3.23 -17.43 -18.71
N GLU A 260 3.24 -17.48 -20.03
CA GLU A 260 2.40 -18.37 -20.85
C GLU A 260 0.94 -18.46 -20.36
N ASN A 261 0.60 -19.53 -19.63
CA ASN A 261 -0.73 -19.87 -19.15
C ASN A 261 -0.85 -19.88 -17.62
N THR A 262 0.17 -19.41 -16.88
CA THR A 262 0.15 -19.35 -15.42
C THR A 262 -0.36 -17.99 -14.96
N ALA A 263 -1.39 -18.00 -14.12
CA ALA A 263 -1.86 -16.79 -13.44
C ALA A 263 -0.71 -16.25 -12.56
N SER A 264 -0.21 -15.06 -12.88
CA SER A 264 0.92 -14.46 -12.17
C SER A 264 0.48 -13.61 -10.99
N GLY A 265 1.42 -13.25 -10.11
CA GLY A 265 1.13 -12.48 -8.91
C GLY A 265 0.32 -11.18 -9.06
N HIS A 266 -0.11 -10.63 -7.92
CA HIS A 266 -0.83 -9.37 -7.85
C HIS A 266 0.08 -8.17 -8.13
N GLN A 267 -0.50 -7.06 -8.59
CA GLN A 267 0.23 -5.79 -8.68
C GLN A 267 0.45 -5.22 -7.27
N LEU A 268 -0.61 -5.17 -6.47
CA LEU A 268 -0.53 -4.70 -5.10
C LEU A 268 -0.87 -5.83 -4.13
N LYS A 269 0.16 -6.47 -3.57
CA LYS A 269 -0.02 -7.32 -2.39
C LYS A 269 0.27 -6.50 -1.14
N ASP A 270 -0.78 -6.27 -0.37
CA ASP A 270 -0.73 -5.40 0.81
C ASP A 270 -1.45 -6.00 2.01
N LYS A 271 -0.66 -6.59 2.91
CA LYS A 271 -1.14 -7.25 4.12
C LYS A 271 -0.78 -6.44 5.37
N ALA A 272 -0.70 -5.11 5.25
CA ALA A 272 -0.51 -4.22 6.40
C ALA A 272 -1.73 -4.25 7.35
N TYR A 273 -1.57 -3.92 8.63
CA TYR A 273 -2.72 -3.78 9.54
C TYR A 273 -3.64 -2.61 9.16
N LEU A 274 -3.09 -1.42 8.90
CA LEU A 274 -3.82 -0.27 8.37
C LEU A 274 -3.33 0.04 6.96
N ARG A 275 -4.27 0.10 6.01
CA ARG A 275 -4.02 0.39 4.59
C ARG A 275 -4.74 1.68 4.21
N VAL A 276 -4.02 2.64 3.65
CA VAL A 276 -4.58 3.92 3.20
C VAL A 276 -4.24 4.13 1.73
N TYR A 277 -5.26 4.25 0.87
CA TYR A 277 -5.10 4.49 -0.55
C TYR A 277 -5.74 5.82 -0.93
N GLU A 278 -4.95 6.78 -1.38
CA GLU A 278 -5.42 8.09 -1.83
C GLU A 278 -5.02 8.28 -3.28
N ASN A 279 -6.00 8.36 -4.18
CA ASN A 279 -5.76 8.59 -5.61
C ASN A 279 -4.82 7.52 -6.25
N VAL A 280 -4.91 6.27 -5.78
CA VAL A 280 -4.06 5.17 -6.23
C VAL A 280 -4.58 4.59 -7.53
N THR A 281 -3.69 4.28 -8.47
CA THR A 281 -4.03 3.51 -9.67
C THR A 281 -3.36 2.15 -9.62
N VAL A 282 -4.11 1.07 -9.82
CA VAL A 282 -3.57 -0.28 -9.96
C VAL A 282 -3.99 -0.83 -11.31
N SER A 283 -3.02 -1.25 -12.11
CA SER A 283 -3.22 -1.67 -13.48
C SER A 283 -2.47 -2.94 -13.80
N ASN A 284 -3.10 -3.93 -14.44
CA ASN A 284 -2.37 -5.12 -14.90
C ASN A 284 -1.63 -4.87 -16.23
N VAL A 285 -1.60 -3.62 -16.73
CA VAL A 285 -0.85 -3.25 -17.94
C VAL A 285 0.63 -3.60 -17.74
N PRO A 286 1.20 -4.47 -18.59
CA PRO A 286 2.57 -4.92 -18.48
C PRO A 286 3.55 -3.88 -19.04
N GLN A 287 4.81 -3.94 -18.62
CA GLN A 287 5.88 -3.19 -19.28
C GLN A 287 6.45 -3.93 -20.50
N SER A 288 6.68 -5.25 -20.38
CA SER A 288 7.28 -6.08 -21.43
C SER A 288 6.77 -7.53 -21.47
N SER A 289 5.72 -7.85 -20.72
CA SER A 289 5.15 -9.19 -20.55
C SER A 289 3.67 -9.25 -20.96
N PRO A 290 3.00 -10.41 -20.92
CA PRO A 290 1.54 -10.45 -20.92
C PRO A 290 0.97 -9.89 -19.59
N PRO A 291 -0.28 -9.37 -19.59
CA PRO A 291 -0.97 -8.92 -18.38
C PRO A 291 -1.29 -10.07 -17.42
N SER A 292 -1.25 -9.81 -16.11
CA SER A 292 -1.68 -10.78 -15.08
C SER A 292 -3.20 -11.02 -15.11
N ALA A 293 -3.59 -12.27 -14.87
CA ALA A 293 -4.97 -12.73 -14.70
C ALA A 293 -5.47 -12.72 -13.24
N MET A 294 -4.61 -12.39 -12.27
CA MET A 294 -4.98 -12.33 -10.86
C MET A 294 -5.83 -11.09 -10.53
N PRO A 295 -6.44 -11.04 -9.34
CA PRO A 295 -6.87 -9.78 -8.75
C PRO A 295 -5.72 -8.78 -8.81
N LEU A 296 -6.05 -7.51 -9.02
CA LEU A 296 -5.02 -6.47 -9.10
C LEU A 296 -4.49 -6.15 -7.71
N ILE A 297 -5.36 -6.24 -6.70
CA ILE A 297 -5.04 -6.01 -5.29
C ILE A 297 -5.35 -7.27 -4.48
N ASP A 298 -4.37 -7.71 -3.69
CA ASP A 298 -4.50 -8.76 -2.68
C ASP A 298 -4.22 -8.16 -1.30
N ALA A 299 -5.29 -7.83 -0.60
CA ALA A 299 -5.22 -7.24 0.73
C ALA A 299 -5.73 -8.21 1.80
N SER A 300 -5.42 -7.96 3.08
CA SER A 300 -6.00 -8.74 4.17
C SER A 300 -7.35 -8.14 4.58
N ALA A 301 -8.34 -8.99 4.81
CA ALA A 301 -9.59 -8.58 5.46
C ALA A 301 -9.38 -8.32 6.97
N PHE A 302 -8.29 -8.84 7.55
CA PHE A 302 -7.88 -8.51 8.91
C PHE A 302 -7.17 -7.16 8.92
N GLY A 303 -7.60 -6.27 9.81
CA GLY A 303 -7.15 -4.88 9.88
C GLY A 303 -8.15 -3.88 9.28
N PHE A 304 -7.62 -2.77 8.79
CA PHE A 304 -8.39 -1.61 8.35
C PHE A 304 -7.93 -1.14 6.98
N THR A 305 -8.88 -0.85 6.08
CA THR A 305 -8.59 -0.27 4.76
C THR A 305 -9.42 0.98 4.58
N TRP A 306 -8.78 2.10 4.25
CA TRP A 306 -9.46 3.33 3.83
C TRP A 306 -8.94 3.74 2.47
N SER A 307 -9.82 3.84 1.50
CA SER A 307 -9.47 4.13 0.13
C SER A 307 -10.35 5.24 -0.41
N ASP A 308 -9.77 6.23 -1.08
CA ASP A 308 -10.50 7.27 -1.80
C ASP A 308 -9.87 7.54 -3.16
N GLY A 309 -10.66 7.43 -4.22
CA GLY A 309 -10.21 7.64 -5.60
C GLY A 309 -9.36 6.50 -6.14
N LEU A 310 -9.62 5.26 -5.72
CA LEU A 310 -8.94 4.07 -6.26
C LEU A 310 -9.35 3.84 -7.71
N ARG A 311 -8.35 3.76 -8.61
CA ARG A 311 -8.56 3.45 -10.03
C ARG A 311 -8.03 2.08 -10.35
N ILE A 312 -8.88 1.25 -10.92
CA ILE A 312 -8.55 -0.10 -11.34
C ILE A 312 -8.60 -0.17 -12.86
N GLU A 313 -7.50 -0.62 -13.46
CA GLU A 313 -7.39 -0.76 -14.91
C GLU A 313 -6.99 -2.19 -15.29
N ARG A 314 -7.91 -2.94 -15.89
CA ARG A 314 -7.65 -4.30 -16.34
C ARG A 314 -7.71 -4.40 -17.87
N VAL A 315 -6.57 -4.72 -18.47
CA VAL A 315 -6.48 -5.15 -19.87
C VAL A 315 -6.58 -6.68 -19.96
N ALA A 316 -6.99 -7.20 -21.12
CA ALA A 316 -7.22 -8.62 -21.33
C ALA A 316 -5.94 -9.43 -21.10
N PRO A 317 -5.89 -10.33 -20.10
CA PRO A 317 -4.80 -11.29 -19.95
C PRO A 317 -4.94 -12.45 -20.95
N LEU A 318 -3.90 -13.29 -21.05
CA LEU A 318 -3.94 -14.49 -21.90
C LEU A 318 -4.79 -15.62 -21.30
N GLN A 319 -4.95 -15.64 -19.97
CA GLN A 319 -5.74 -16.64 -19.26
C GLN A 319 -7.13 -16.12 -18.91
N ALA A 320 -8.02 -17.01 -18.47
CA ALA A 320 -9.26 -16.59 -17.85
C ALA A 320 -8.93 -15.79 -16.57
N PRO A 321 -9.31 -14.50 -16.49
CA PRO A 321 -9.05 -13.70 -15.29
C PRO A 321 -9.90 -14.20 -14.12
N ARG A 322 -9.39 -14.04 -12.89
CA ARG A 322 -10.20 -14.23 -11.69
C ARG A 322 -11.30 -13.17 -11.62
N ASP A 323 -12.42 -13.57 -11.04
CA ASP A 323 -13.65 -12.77 -11.00
C ASP A 323 -13.52 -11.48 -10.18
N ALA A 324 -12.66 -11.45 -9.14
CA ALA A 324 -12.40 -10.25 -8.35
C ALA A 324 -11.32 -9.36 -8.97
N LEU A 325 -11.46 -8.04 -8.78
CA LEU A 325 -10.38 -7.07 -9.00
C LEU A 325 -9.58 -6.80 -7.72
N VAL A 326 -10.26 -6.84 -6.57
CA VAL A 326 -9.69 -6.63 -5.24
C VAL A 326 -10.11 -7.79 -4.35
N ASP A 327 -9.16 -8.61 -3.92
CA ASP A 327 -9.39 -9.70 -2.98
C ASP A 327 -9.03 -9.25 -1.56
N LEU A 328 -10.01 -9.30 -0.65
CA LEU A 328 -9.84 -9.12 0.79
C LEU A 328 -9.78 -10.51 1.43
N ARG A 329 -8.57 -11.02 1.65
CA ARG A 329 -8.34 -12.41 2.07
C ARG A 329 -8.23 -12.57 3.59
N THR A 330 -8.67 -13.73 4.06
CA THR A 330 -8.85 -14.13 5.46
C THR A 330 -8.07 -15.40 5.81
N ASP A 331 -7.17 -15.82 4.93
CA ASP A 331 -6.44 -17.10 5.00
C ASP A 331 -5.21 -17.04 5.92
N ILE A 332 -4.64 -15.86 6.13
CA ILE A 332 -3.38 -15.70 6.88
C ILE A 332 -3.41 -14.42 7.73
N ARG A 333 -2.96 -14.55 8.98
CA ARG A 333 -2.57 -13.43 9.85
C ARG A 333 -1.09 -13.09 9.60
N TYR A 334 -0.83 -11.96 8.94
CA TYR A 334 0.54 -11.59 8.54
C TYR A 334 1.32 -10.78 9.57
N GLY A 335 0.60 -9.99 10.37
CA GLY A 335 1.21 -9.04 11.32
C GLY A 335 1.43 -9.62 12.72
N GLU A 336 2.07 -8.83 13.58
CA GLU A 336 2.23 -9.17 14.99
C GLU A 336 0.85 -9.39 15.68
N PRO A 337 0.68 -10.45 16.50
CA PRO A 337 -0.59 -10.75 17.15
C PRO A 337 -1.19 -9.58 17.93
N GLY A 338 -0.35 -8.78 18.61
CA GLY A 338 -0.79 -7.61 19.39
C GLY A 338 -1.35 -6.45 18.56
N ASN A 339 -1.22 -6.48 17.23
CA ASN A 339 -1.84 -5.49 16.36
C ASN A 339 -3.35 -5.77 16.17
N TYR A 340 -3.80 -7.00 16.39
CA TYR A 340 -5.16 -7.45 16.09
C TYR A 340 -6.05 -7.34 17.34
N PRO A 341 -6.96 -6.35 17.43
CA PRO A 341 -7.84 -6.16 18.60
C PRO A 341 -8.86 -7.28 18.79
N TRP A 342 -9.08 -8.10 17.76
CA TRP A 342 -10.09 -9.16 17.78
C TRP A 342 -9.54 -10.47 17.20
N PRO A 343 -10.10 -11.62 17.60
CA PRO A 343 -9.78 -12.89 16.97
C PRO A 343 -9.97 -12.82 15.44
N VAL A 344 -8.99 -13.37 14.70
CA VAL A 344 -9.02 -13.46 13.22
C VAL A 344 -9.75 -14.72 12.73
N ILE A 345 -10.02 -15.67 13.62
CA ILE A 345 -10.83 -16.87 13.35
C ILE A 345 -12.29 -16.60 13.70
N GLY A 346 -13.21 -17.15 12.91
CA GLY A 346 -14.62 -17.17 13.27
C GLY A 346 -14.82 -18.00 14.54
N SER A 347 -15.54 -17.47 15.52
CA SER A 347 -15.75 -18.14 16.81
C SER A 347 -17.16 -17.87 17.36
N PRO A 348 -17.80 -18.85 18.03
CA PRO A 348 -19.07 -18.65 18.71
C PRO A 348 -19.05 -17.58 19.81
N GLY A 349 -17.87 -17.19 20.30
CA GLY A 349 -17.71 -16.11 21.29
C GLY A 349 -18.00 -14.71 20.72
N TRP A 350 -18.10 -14.58 19.39
CA TRP A 350 -18.56 -13.37 18.70
C TRP A 350 -19.80 -13.70 17.87
N GLN A 351 -20.75 -12.77 17.85
CA GLN A 351 -21.87 -12.81 16.93
C GLN A 351 -22.09 -11.41 16.38
N MET A 352 -22.11 -11.29 15.04
CA MET A 352 -22.50 -10.07 14.36
C MET A 352 -23.94 -9.71 14.76
N PRO A 353 -24.21 -8.47 15.19
CA PRO A 353 -25.57 -8.07 15.52
C PRO A 353 -26.48 -8.11 14.28
N PRO A 354 -27.81 -8.14 14.49
CA PRO A 354 -28.78 -8.12 13.39
C PRO A 354 -28.64 -6.93 12.44
N SER A 355 -28.10 -5.81 12.95
CA SER A 355 -27.73 -4.63 12.18
C SER A 355 -26.20 -4.46 12.22
N PRO A 356 -25.46 -5.04 11.25
CA PRO A 356 -24.00 -5.01 11.25
C PRO A 356 -23.40 -3.61 11.14
N LEU A 357 -24.12 -2.66 10.52
CA LEU A 357 -23.67 -1.26 10.39
C LEU A 357 -23.62 -0.53 11.74
N ASP A 358 -24.27 -1.05 12.78
CA ASP A 358 -24.19 -0.50 14.14
C ASP A 358 -22.94 -1.00 14.91
N ALA A 359 -22.15 -1.90 14.31
CA ALA A 359 -20.97 -2.51 14.93
C ALA A 359 -19.66 -2.16 14.22
N LEU A 360 -19.63 -1.11 13.39
CA LEU A 360 -18.46 -0.72 12.60
C LEU A 360 -17.23 -0.40 13.47
N ASP A 361 -17.41 -0.03 14.73
CA ASP A 361 -16.36 0.22 15.73
C ASP A 361 -15.80 -1.06 16.39
N ARG A 362 -16.40 -2.22 16.10
CA ARG A 362 -16.13 -3.52 16.74
C ARG A 362 -15.73 -4.59 15.74
N VAL A 363 -15.48 -4.24 14.49
CA VAL A 363 -15.16 -5.16 13.40
C VAL A 363 -13.96 -4.66 12.60
N TYR A 364 -13.24 -5.59 11.96
CA TYR A 364 -12.27 -5.20 10.93
C TYR A 364 -13.02 -4.55 9.77
N LEU A 365 -12.53 -3.43 9.27
CA LEU A 365 -13.31 -2.56 8.40
C LEU A 365 -12.53 -2.14 7.18
N SER A 366 -13.09 -2.40 6.00
CA SER A 366 -12.61 -1.85 4.73
C SER A 366 -13.63 -0.85 4.18
N VAL A 367 -13.17 0.34 3.81
CA VAL A 367 -13.99 1.41 3.24
C VAL A 367 -13.36 1.86 1.93
N PHE A 368 -14.13 1.78 0.85
CA PHE A 368 -13.73 2.21 -0.49
C PHE A 368 -14.62 3.35 -0.98
N LEU A 369 -14.05 4.52 -1.20
CA LEU A 369 -14.72 5.70 -1.69
C LEU A 369 -14.28 5.96 -3.14
N ASN A 370 -15.25 6.27 -4.00
CA ASN A 370 -15.02 6.76 -5.36
C ASN A 370 -14.12 5.83 -6.20
N THR A 371 -14.37 4.52 -6.14
CA THR A 371 -13.59 3.54 -6.92
C THR A 371 -14.04 3.53 -8.38
N SER A 372 -13.11 3.68 -9.32
CA SER A 372 -13.41 3.62 -10.76
C SER A 372 -12.76 2.41 -11.43
N VAL A 373 -13.54 1.67 -12.22
CA VAL A 373 -13.08 0.48 -12.94
C VAL A 373 -13.10 0.70 -14.45
N LYS A 374 -11.94 0.55 -15.09
CA LYS A 374 -11.82 0.42 -16.53
C LYS A 374 -11.33 -0.98 -16.84
N SER A 375 -12.18 -1.80 -17.44
CA SER A 375 -11.83 -3.18 -17.80
C SER A 375 -12.15 -3.49 -19.27
N PHE A 376 -11.40 -4.43 -19.83
CA PHE A 376 -11.64 -4.99 -21.16
C PHE A 376 -12.97 -5.76 -21.26
N ARG A 377 -13.55 -6.14 -20.12
CA ARG A 377 -14.86 -6.79 -19.99
C ARG A 377 -15.70 -6.08 -18.92
N THR A 378 -17.00 -6.39 -18.87
CA THR A 378 -17.78 -6.12 -17.67
C THR A 378 -17.35 -7.10 -16.58
N GLU A 379 -16.78 -6.62 -15.48
CA GLU A 379 -16.37 -7.49 -14.37
C GLU A 379 -17.58 -7.93 -13.55
N PRO A 380 -17.65 -9.20 -13.11
CA PRO A 380 -18.79 -9.68 -12.33
C PRO A 380 -18.91 -8.97 -10.98
N TYR A 381 -17.78 -8.60 -10.38
CA TYR A 381 -17.71 -7.72 -9.22
C TYR A 381 -16.32 -7.11 -9.02
N VAL A 382 -16.22 -6.05 -8.22
CA VAL A 382 -14.95 -5.37 -7.93
C VAL A 382 -14.25 -6.01 -6.74
N PHE A 383 -14.95 -6.05 -5.60
CA PHE A 383 -14.39 -6.46 -4.32
C PHE A 383 -14.93 -7.84 -3.92
N ALA A 384 -14.05 -8.71 -3.43
CA ALA A 384 -14.45 -9.94 -2.77
C ALA A 384 -13.99 -9.96 -1.32
N LEU A 385 -14.95 -10.04 -0.39
CA LEU A 385 -14.69 -10.23 1.03
C LEU A 385 -14.73 -11.72 1.34
N ARG A 386 -13.56 -12.35 1.38
CA ARG A 386 -13.48 -13.81 1.51
C ARG A 386 -13.89 -14.24 2.92
N PRO A 387 -14.64 -15.34 3.06
CA PRO A 387 -15.00 -15.85 4.36
C PRO A 387 -13.77 -16.47 5.06
N THR A 388 -13.77 -16.51 6.38
CA THR A 388 -12.68 -17.06 7.19
C THR A 388 -12.99 -18.48 7.61
N GLY A 389 -11.96 -19.24 7.98
CA GLY A 389 -12.09 -20.57 8.54
C GLY A 389 -12.45 -20.54 10.03
N THR A 390 -12.62 -21.73 10.59
CA THR A 390 -13.05 -21.96 11.99
C THR A 390 -11.93 -22.42 12.91
N THR A 391 -10.76 -22.78 12.37
CA THR A 391 -9.64 -23.29 13.16
C THR A 391 -8.34 -22.55 12.83
N PRO A 392 -7.46 -22.29 13.80
CA PRO A 392 -6.10 -21.86 13.50
C PRO A 392 -5.34 -23.02 12.82
N GLY A 393 -4.51 -22.69 11.84
CA GLY A 393 -3.58 -23.63 11.25
C GLY A 393 -2.47 -24.04 12.22
N THR A 394 -1.76 -25.12 11.88
CA THR A 394 -0.72 -25.70 12.74
C THR A 394 0.45 -24.77 13.03
N ASP A 395 0.68 -23.76 12.18
CA ASP A 395 1.73 -22.77 12.34
C ASP A 395 1.31 -21.54 13.16
N GLY A 396 0.03 -21.45 13.55
CA GLY A 396 -0.53 -20.34 14.32
C GLY A 396 -0.70 -19.04 13.53
N TYR A 397 -0.47 -19.02 12.22
CA TYR A 397 -0.66 -17.84 11.35
C TYR A 397 -1.76 -18.07 10.32
N HIS A 398 -1.87 -19.28 9.79
CA HIS A 398 -2.93 -19.62 8.84
C HIS A 398 -4.26 -19.80 9.55
N VAL A 399 -5.34 -19.56 8.81
CA VAL A 399 -6.70 -19.91 9.22
C VAL A 399 -7.17 -21.05 8.30
N GLU A 400 -7.60 -22.13 8.91
CA GLU A 400 -7.99 -23.39 8.28
C GLU A 400 -9.41 -23.80 8.68
N GLY A 401 -9.85 -24.97 8.21
CA GLY A 401 -11.13 -25.57 8.56
C GLY A 401 -12.25 -25.21 7.60
N SER A 402 -13.49 -25.55 7.98
CA SER A 402 -14.67 -25.17 7.21
C SER A 402 -14.94 -23.68 7.32
N GLU A 403 -15.61 -23.13 6.31
CA GLU A 403 -16.08 -21.75 6.31
C GLU A 403 -16.87 -21.43 7.58
N ALA A 404 -16.48 -20.38 8.29
CA ALA A 404 -17.19 -19.91 9.46
C ALA A 404 -18.56 -19.33 9.05
N PRO A 405 -19.64 -19.63 9.79
CA PRO A 405 -20.93 -18.99 9.57
C PRO A 405 -20.78 -17.47 9.50
N ARG A 406 -21.45 -16.82 8.54
CA ARG A 406 -21.34 -15.37 8.33
C ARG A 406 -21.52 -14.55 9.61
N ALA A 407 -22.42 -14.97 10.50
CA ALA A 407 -22.64 -14.29 11.77
C ALA A 407 -21.47 -14.40 12.78
N GLN A 408 -20.57 -15.37 12.63
CA GLN A 408 -19.35 -15.49 13.45
C GLN A 408 -18.16 -14.74 12.86
N GLN A 409 -18.32 -14.16 11.65
CA GLN A 409 -17.29 -13.36 11.00
C GLN A 409 -17.28 -11.94 11.58
N ARG A 410 -16.09 -11.34 11.71
CA ARG A 410 -15.88 -10.05 12.38
C ARG A 410 -15.21 -9.02 11.48
N TYR A 411 -15.66 -8.96 10.23
CA TYR A 411 -15.18 -8.02 9.24
C TYR A 411 -16.32 -7.53 8.36
N VAL A 412 -16.26 -6.27 7.97
CA VAL A 412 -17.25 -5.58 7.12
C VAL A 412 -16.51 -4.82 6.03
N SER A 413 -17.08 -4.77 4.83
CA SER A 413 -16.58 -3.94 3.73
C SER A 413 -17.68 -3.03 3.20
N LEU A 414 -17.38 -1.74 3.11
CA LEU A 414 -18.26 -0.69 2.63
C LEU A 414 -17.68 -0.06 1.37
N ALA A 415 -18.51 0.18 0.37
CA ALA A 415 -18.12 0.91 -0.83
C ALA A 415 -19.12 2.02 -1.12
N PHE A 416 -18.62 3.19 -1.53
CA PHE A 416 -19.42 4.36 -1.89
C PHE A 416 -18.97 4.89 -3.24
N GLY A 417 -19.90 5.11 -4.16
CA GLY A 417 -19.61 5.69 -5.49
C GLY A 417 -18.68 4.83 -6.33
N THR A 418 -18.82 3.49 -6.28
CA THR A 418 -18.06 2.59 -7.16
C THR A 418 -18.71 2.52 -8.54
N GLY A 419 -17.95 2.76 -9.61
CA GLY A 419 -18.48 2.79 -10.98
C GLY A 419 -17.50 2.32 -12.05
N GLY A 420 -17.99 2.18 -13.28
CA GLY A 420 -17.20 1.74 -14.44
C GLY A 420 -17.72 0.44 -15.06
N ASN A 421 -16.82 -0.40 -15.59
CA ASN A 421 -17.15 -1.67 -16.25
C ASN A 421 -17.37 -2.82 -15.25
N LEU A 422 -18.51 -2.83 -14.54
CA LEU A 422 -18.86 -3.87 -13.57
C LEU A 422 -20.36 -4.22 -13.58
N GLU A 423 -20.70 -5.44 -13.14
CA GLU A 423 -22.08 -5.86 -12.87
C GLU A 423 -22.51 -5.52 -11.43
N ARG A 424 -21.62 -5.78 -10.46
CA ARG A 424 -21.86 -5.55 -9.03
C ARG A 424 -20.64 -4.97 -8.34
N VAL A 425 -20.83 -4.29 -7.21
CA VAL A 425 -19.69 -3.76 -6.44
C VAL A 425 -18.99 -4.88 -5.66
N TYR A 426 -19.76 -5.76 -5.03
CA TYR A 426 -19.26 -6.86 -4.21
C TYR A 426 -19.66 -8.24 -4.74
N SER A 427 -18.82 -9.22 -4.43
CA SER A 427 -19.17 -10.63 -4.46
C SER A 427 -20.27 -10.96 -3.42
N PRO A 428 -20.99 -12.09 -3.55
CA PRO A 428 -22.13 -12.40 -2.67
C PRO A 428 -21.74 -12.81 -1.24
N GLU A 429 -20.45 -13.01 -0.97
CA GLU A 429 -19.94 -13.45 0.32
C GLU A 429 -19.70 -12.29 1.32
N GLY A 430 -19.68 -12.63 2.61
CA GLY A 430 -19.28 -11.72 3.68
C GLY A 430 -20.27 -10.57 3.96
N TRP A 431 -19.95 -9.73 4.95
CA TRP A 431 -20.72 -8.54 5.29
C TRP A 431 -20.29 -7.35 4.42
N THR A 432 -20.94 -7.22 3.27
CA THR A 432 -20.62 -6.22 2.25
C THR A 432 -21.79 -5.29 1.98
N TYR A 433 -21.50 -4.00 1.75
CA TYR A 433 -22.51 -2.97 1.53
C TYR A 433 -22.05 -1.97 0.47
N ALA A 434 -22.84 -1.80 -0.58
CA ALA A 434 -22.62 -0.79 -1.62
C ALA A 434 -23.60 0.36 -1.44
N ASP A 435 -23.07 1.58 -1.33
CA ASP A 435 -23.79 2.83 -1.08
C ASP A 435 -24.83 2.73 0.07
N PRO A 436 -24.48 2.18 1.25
CA PRO A 436 -25.43 2.06 2.35
C PRO A 436 -25.73 3.42 3.00
N ASP A 437 -26.94 3.57 3.52
CA ASP A 437 -27.23 4.60 4.51
C ASP A 437 -26.51 4.25 5.82
N LEU A 438 -25.65 5.15 6.29
CA LEU A 438 -24.94 4.95 7.55
C LEU A 438 -25.84 5.33 8.73
N PRO A 439 -25.85 4.53 9.81
CA PRO A 439 -26.53 4.92 11.04
C PRO A 439 -25.85 6.16 11.65
N ALA A 440 -26.63 6.95 12.39
CA ALA A 440 -26.13 8.14 13.06
C ALA A 440 -24.94 7.82 13.97
N GLY A 441 -23.86 8.59 13.85
CA GLY A 441 -22.62 8.38 14.62
C GLY A 441 -21.59 7.50 13.92
N SER A 442 -21.93 6.84 12.79
CA SER A 442 -20.99 6.06 11.98
C SER A 442 -20.31 6.87 10.86
N GLU A 443 -20.55 8.18 10.77
CA GLU A 443 -20.02 9.04 9.71
C GLU A 443 -18.48 9.15 9.74
N TRP A 444 -17.85 8.78 10.86
CA TRP A 444 -16.40 8.72 11.00
C TRP A 444 -15.74 7.80 9.98
N VAL A 445 -16.44 6.80 9.44
CA VAL A 445 -15.90 5.88 8.43
C VAL A 445 -15.61 6.59 7.11
N LEU A 446 -16.30 7.71 6.84
CA LEU A 446 -16.10 8.54 5.65
C LEU A 446 -15.09 9.67 5.86
N ASP A 447 -14.61 9.87 7.09
CA ASP A 447 -13.60 10.86 7.45
C ASP A 447 -12.25 10.16 7.60
N ARG A 448 -11.35 10.43 6.66
CA ARG A 448 -9.99 9.87 6.60
C ARG A 448 -9.27 9.92 7.95
N SER A 449 -9.26 11.07 8.59
CA SER A 449 -8.47 11.28 9.82
C SER A 449 -9.10 10.56 11.00
N LYS A 450 -10.43 10.55 11.12
CA LYS A 450 -11.13 9.81 12.18
C LYS A 450 -10.99 8.31 12.00
N PHE A 451 -11.13 7.80 10.78
CA PHE A 451 -10.93 6.39 10.47
C PHE A 451 -9.53 5.90 10.87
N ILE A 452 -8.49 6.64 10.46
CA ILE A 452 -7.10 6.28 10.77
C ILE A 452 -6.85 6.31 12.29
N ARG A 453 -7.36 7.33 13.00
CA ARG A 453 -7.26 7.40 14.46
C ARG A 453 -7.97 6.24 15.15
N HIS A 454 -9.15 5.86 14.66
CA HIS A 454 -9.88 4.72 15.18
C HIS A 454 -9.07 3.42 15.05
N ALA A 455 -8.58 3.12 13.83
CA ALA A 455 -7.78 1.92 13.57
C ALA A 455 -6.54 1.85 14.48
N LEU A 456 -5.76 2.93 14.55
CA LEU A 456 -4.53 2.94 15.36
C LEU A 456 -4.80 2.87 16.87
N ALA A 457 -5.93 3.42 17.35
CA ALA A 457 -6.30 3.39 18.77
C ALA A 457 -6.72 1.99 19.28
N LEU A 458 -6.94 1.03 18.38
CA LEU A 458 -7.32 -0.34 18.71
C LEU A 458 -6.12 -1.28 18.91
N ILE A 459 -4.91 -0.89 18.46
CA ILE A 459 -3.71 -1.71 18.64
C ILE A 459 -3.43 -1.93 20.13
N GLY A 460 -3.13 -3.18 20.51
CA GLY A 460 -2.80 -3.58 21.88
C GLY A 460 -3.98 -3.73 22.85
N ARG A 461 -5.22 -3.70 22.35
CA ARG A 461 -6.44 -3.91 23.15
C ARG A 461 -6.84 -5.36 23.32
#